data_AF-C5K4L3-F1
#
_entry.id   AF-C5K4L3-F1
#
_cell.length_a   1.000
_cell.length_b   1.000
_cell.length_c   1.000
_cell.angle_alpha   90.00
_cell.angle_beta   90.00
_cell.angle_gamma   90.00
#
_symmetry.space_group_name_H-M   'P 1'
#
loop_
_entity.id
_entity.type
_entity.pdbx_description
1 polymer ?
#
loop_
_entity_poly.entity_id
_entity_poly.type
_entity_poly.pdbx_seq_one_letter_code
_entity_poly.pdbx_strand_id
1 'polypeptide(L)'
;MLGIVNKLYNHAKPSAESSSKTSIYVRHCRALQEQNVRRSAYFDGALEGNSCSRLLRAVALDKIPFAKKALPFVEALKAFYHFQQKCLGNRRLPGWKESINEFGTAWDATGLAPTLKVHIVLHHVEQYLSYYESLPDAGLGISSEQSGEALHARLQRVWDLRFKVDPKNKIFPDRLMDCMVSYNWNLKWDEAERMGEVGDDDSQICSLESDSETDGVEKLVRVELRAHHH
;
A
#
# COMPACT_ATOMS: atom_id res chain seq x y z
N MET A 1 10.40 2.29 -3.85
CA MET A 1 11.38 1.38 -3.21
C MET A 1 11.42 -0.05 -3.73
N LEU A 2 10.35 -0.54 -4.38
CA LEU A 2 10.24 -1.92 -4.92
C LEU A 2 11.46 -2.39 -5.74
N GLY A 3 12.03 -1.52 -6.57
CA GLY A 3 13.16 -1.87 -7.44
C GLY A 3 14.43 -2.27 -6.69
N ILE A 4 14.70 -1.67 -5.52
CA ILE A 4 15.88 -2.01 -4.70
C ILE A 4 15.73 -3.43 -4.14
N VAL A 5 14.58 -3.69 -3.50
CA VAL A 5 14.27 -5.00 -2.90
C VAL A 5 14.27 -6.10 -3.94
N ASN A 6 13.59 -5.90 -5.07
CA ASN A 6 13.54 -6.89 -6.14
C ASN A 6 14.93 -7.17 -6.74
N LYS A 7 15.77 -6.13 -6.94
CA LYS A 7 17.14 -6.31 -7.44
C LYS A 7 17.97 -7.15 -6.48
N LEU A 8 18.04 -6.77 -5.21
CA LEU A 8 18.78 -7.54 -4.19
C LEU A 8 18.26 -8.96 -4.07
N TYR A 9 16.94 -9.14 -4.01
CA TYR A 9 16.33 -10.45 -3.87
C TYR A 9 16.57 -11.36 -5.09
N ASN A 10 16.58 -10.82 -6.30
CA ASN A 10 16.88 -11.59 -7.51
C ASN A 10 18.31 -12.15 -7.54
N HIS A 11 19.26 -11.46 -6.91
CA HIS A 11 20.63 -11.97 -6.72
C HIS A 11 20.76 -12.88 -5.49
N ALA A 12 19.96 -12.64 -4.44
CA ALA A 12 20.00 -13.44 -3.22
C ALA A 12 19.28 -14.79 -3.34
N LYS A 13 18.25 -14.89 -4.18
CA LYS A 13 17.41 -16.09 -4.29
C LYS A 13 18.23 -17.32 -4.70
N PRO A 14 18.05 -18.48 -4.04
CA PRO A 14 18.74 -19.71 -4.43
C PRO A 14 18.26 -20.24 -5.79
N SER A 15 19.15 -20.94 -6.52
CA SER A 15 18.79 -21.62 -7.78
C SER A 15 18.00 -22.91 -7.52
N ALA A 16 17.11 -23.27 -8.45
CA ALA A 16 16.25 -24.45 -8.39
C ALA A 16 16.96 -25.76 -8.79
N GLU A 17 18.24 -25.71 -9.19
CA GLU A 17 19.01 -26.83 -9.78
C GLU A 17 19.18 -28.08 -8.90
N SER A 18 18.72 -28.06 -7.65
CA SER A 18 18.73 -29.21 -6.73
C SER A 18 17.31 -29.51 -6.26
N SER A 19 16.69 -30.53 -6.85
CA SER A 19 15.34 -31.03 -6.54
C SER A 19 15.26 -31.82 -5.21
N SER A 20 16.35 -31.87 -4.45
CA SER A 20 16.39 -32.58 -3.16
C SER A 20 15.52 -31.86 -2.12
N LYS A 21 14.82 -32.62 -1.27
CA LYS A 21 14.07 -32.06 -0.12
C LYS A 21 14.96 -31.31 0.88
N THR A 22 16.27 -31.59 0.91
CA THR A 22 17.27 -30.87 1.73
C THR A 22 17.86 -29.65 1.04
N SER A 23 17.50 -29.41 -0.22
CA SER A 23 17.94 -28.24 -0.99
C SER A 23 17.58 -26.95 -0.27
N ILE A 24 18.52 -26.02 -0.29
CA ILE A 24 18.29 -24.68 0.25
C ILE A 24 17.14 -23.97 -0.46
N TYR A 25 16.92 -24.28 -1.75
CA TYR A 25 15.81 -23.74 -2.53
C TYR A 25 14.45 -24.11 -1.94
N VAL A 26 14.24 -25.41 -1.64
CA VAL A 26 12.97 -25.89 -1.06
C VAL A 26 12.69 -25.24 0.29
N ARG A 27 13.72 -25.15 1.15
CA ARG A 27 13.60 -24.49 2.46
C ARG A 27 13.30 -22.99 2.32
N HIS A 28 13.95 -22.33 1.37
CA HIS A 28 13.70 -20.93 1.05
C HIS A 28 12.26 -20.68 0.59
N CYS A 29 11.75 -21.48 -0.36
CA CYS A 29 10.38 -21.38 -0.84
C CYS A 29 9.35 -21.60 0.28
N ARG A 30 9.57 -22.59 1.15
CA ARG A 30 8.70 -22.82 2.31
C ARG A 30 8.68 -21.61 3.26
N ALA A 31 9.84 -21.06 3.58
CA ALA A 31 9.94 -19.88 4.43
C ALA A 31 9.19 -18.67 3.84
N LEU A 32 9.28 -18.44 2.52
CA LEU A 32 8.49 -17.38 1.87
C LEU A 32 6.99 -17.58 2.03
N GLN A 33 6.50 -18.81 1.91
CA GLN A 33 5.08 -19.14 2.10
C GLN A 33 4.64 -18.88 3.55
N GLU A 34 5.43 -19.31 4.53
CA GLU A 34 5.18 -19.08 5.97
C GLU A 34 5.14 -17.59 6.31
N GLN A 35 5.98 -16.78 5.66
CA GLN A 35 5.99 -15.32 5.83
C GLN A 35 4.98 -14.60 4.93
N ASN A 36 4.16 -15.34 4.17
CA ASN A 36 3.18 -14.83 3.23
C ASN A 36 3.78 -13.81 2.23
N VAL A 37 5.00 -14.08 1.77
CA VAL A 37 5.69 -13.31 0.72
C VAL A 37 5.29 -13.89 -0.62
N ARG A 38 4.50 -13.14 -1.39
CA ARG A 38 3.97 -13.58 -2.69
C ARG A 38 4.50 -12.70 -3.81
N ARG A 39 4.93 -13.33 -4.90
CA ARG A 39 5.22 -12.63 -6.16
C ARG A 39 3.90 -12.28 -6.85
N SER A 40 3.86 -11.13 -7.52
CA SER A 40 2.70 -10.70 -8.27
C SER A 40 2.48 -11.59 -9.49
N ALA A 41 1.22 -11.72 -9.92
CA ALA A 41 0.88 -12.28 -11.22
C ALA A 41 1.21 -11.29 -12.36
N TYR A 42 1.36 -10.01 -12.03
CA TYR A 42 1.69 -8.92 -12.94
C TYR A 42 3.20 -8.57 -12.83
N PHE A 43 3.72 -7.79 -13.80
CA PHE A 43 5.11 -7.32 -13.82
C PHE A 43 6.18 -8.41 -13.62
N ASP A 44 6.12 -9.45 -14.46
CA ASP A 44 7.16 -10.50 -14.55
C ASP A 44 7.48 -11.20 -13.21
N GLY A 45 6.46 -11.38 -12.36
CA GLY A 45 6.62 -12.08 -11.08
C GLY A 45 7.42 -11.29 -10.04
N ALA A 46 7.45 -9.96 -10.12
CA ALA A 46 8.09 -9.11 -9.12
C ALA A 46 7.33 -9.12 -7.77
N LEU A 47 8.03 -8.76 -6.69
CA LEU A 47 7.42 -8.48 -5.40
C LEU A 47 6.83 -7.07 -5.40
N GLU A 48 5.56 -6.95 -5.00
CA GLU A 48 4.86 -5.68 -4.79
C GLU A 48 5.06 -5.13 -3.37
N GLY A 49 4.55 -3.93 -3.08
CA GLY A 49 4.79 -3.19 -1.83
C GLY A 49 4.66 -4.01 -0.56
N ASN A 50 3.51 -4.65 -0.37
CA ASN A 50 3.25 -5.47 0.81
C ASN A 50 4.18 -6.68 0.90
N SER A 51 4.45 -7.35 -0.22
CA SER A 51 5.37 -8.48 -0.26
C SER A 51 6.82 -8.08 -0.02
N CYS A 52 7.25 -6.91 -0.54
CA CYS A 52 8.57 -6.34 -0.24
C CYS A 52 8.72 -6.04 1.25
N SER A 53 7.72 -5.41 1.88
CA SER A 53 7.76 -5.10 3.32
C SER A 53 7.79 -6.37 4.18
N ARG A 54 7.04 -7.42 3.80
CA ARG A 54 7.09 -8.72 4.47
C ARG A 54 8.44 -9.40 4.29
N LEU A 55 8.99 -9.39 3.07
CA LEU A 55 10.31 -9.96 2.79
C LEU A 55 11.37 -9.27 3.65
N LEU A 56 11.43 -7.94 3.63
CA LEU A 56 12.42 -7.17 4.39
C LEU A 56 12.36 -7.49 5.89
N ARG A 57 11.15 -7.50 6.48
CA ARG A 57 10.96 -7.87 7.88
C ARG A 57 11.42 -9.31 8.16
N ALA A 58 11.07 -10.25 7.29
CA ALA A 58 11.45 -11.65 7.47
C ALA A 58 12.97 -11.86 7.36
N VAL A 59 13.62 -11.16 6.43
CA VAL A 59 15.09 -11.18 6.27
C VAL A 59 15.78 -10.57 7.48
N ALA A 60 15.30 -9.43 7.98
CA ALA A 60 15.83 -8.78 9.18
C ALA A 60 15.71 -9.63 10.45
N LEU A 61 14.72 -10.53 10.50
CA LEU A 61 14.51 -11.47 11.60
C LEU A 61 15.12 -12.87 11.33
N ASP A 62 15.94 -13.00 10.27
CA ASP A 62 16.59 -14.26 9.87
C ASP A 62 15.61 -15.44 9.67
N LYS A 63 14.36 -15.14 9.28
CA LYS A 63 13.30 -16.14 9.07
C LYS A 63 13.36 -16.82 7.71
N ILE A 64 14.21 -16.35 6.80
CA ILE A 64 14.35 -16.88 5.44
C ILE A 64 15.79 -17.38 5.26
N PRO A 65 16.00 -18.67 4.95
CA PRO A 65 17.34 -19.19 4.73
C PRO A 65 17.85 -18.73 3.36
N PHE A 66 19.12 -18.29 3.33
CA PHE A 66 19.84 -17.92 2.12
C PHE A 66 21.16 -18.68 2.02
N ALA A 67 21.67 -18.86 0.80
CA ALA A 67 22.97 -19.47 0.57
C ALA A 67 24.09 -18.55 1.09
N LYS A 68 25.21 -19.12 1.56
CA LYS A 68 26.36 -18.35 2.05
C LYS A 68 26.87 -17.32 1.02
N LYS A 69 26.84 -17.67 -0.26
CA LYS A 69 27.21 -16.76 -1.36
C LYS A 69 26.28 -15.54 -1.52
N ALA A 70 25.07 -15.61 -0.97
CA ALA A 70 24.08 -14.54 -1.05
C ALA A 70 24.19 -13.54 0.12
N LEU A 71 25.06 -13.78 1.10
CA LEU A 71 25.19 -12.96 2.31
C LEU A 71 25.33 -11.46 2.03
N PRO A 72 26.14 -10.97 1.06
CA PRO A 72 26.23 -9.54 0.79
C PRO A 72 24.86 -8.91 0.44
N PHE A 73 24.05 -9.61 -0.37
CA PHE A 73 22.72 -9.13 -0.75
C PHE A 73 21.73 -9.20 0.43
N VAL A 74 21.88 -10.19 1.31
CA VAL A 74 21.08 -10.33 2.52
C VAL A 74 21.37 -9.19 3.49
N GLU A 75 22.64 -8.87 3.72
CA GLU A 75 23.03 -7.74 4.57
C GLU A 75 22.56 -6.40 3.98
N ALA A 76 22.62 -6.22 2.66
CA ALA A 76 22.03 -5.06 2.00
C ALA A 76 20.50 -4.98 2.20
N LEU A 77 19.77 -6.12 2.16
CA LEU A 77 18.34 -6.15 2.46
C LEU A 77 18.04 -5.80 3.93
N LYS A 78 18.87 -6.27 4.88
CA LYS A 78 18.74 -5.93 6.30
C LYS A 78 19.00 -4.44 6.56
N ALA A 79 20.11 -3.91 6.03
CA ALA A 79 20.43 -2.49 6.15
C ALA A 79 19.33 -1.61 5.53
N PHE A 80 18.79 -2.03 4.38
CA PHE A 80 17.67 -1.35 3.75
C PHE A 80 16.38 -1.39 4.57
N TYR A 81 16.10 -2.50 5.27
CA TYR A 81 14.99 -2.57 6.22
C TYR A 81 15.15 -1.54 7.34
N HIS A 82 16.34 -1.39 7.91
CA HIS A 82 16.59 -0.39 8.95
C HIS A 82 16.41 1.04 8.44
N PHE A 83 16.94 1.35 7.25
CA PHE A 83 16.66 2.61 6.56
C PHE A 83 15.14 2.82 6.39
N GLN A 84 14.41 1.81 5.93
CA GLN A 84 12.96 1.89 5.75
C GLN A 84 12.25 2.25 7.06
N GLN A 85 12.57 1.56 8.16
CA GLN A 85 11.93 1.79 9.45
C GLN A 85 12.24 3.19 10.01
N LYS A 86 13.46 3.69 9.79
CA LYS A 86 13.90 4.98 10.35
C LYS A 86 13.50 6.19 9.50
N CYS A 87 13.39 6.04 8.18
CA CYS A 87 13.22 7.17 7.26
C CYS A 87 11.85 7.21 6.55
N LEU A 88 11.22 6.07 6.28
CA LEU A 88 10.03 6.01 5.39
C LEU A 88 8.69 6.01 6.14
N GLY A 89 8.69 6.14 7.46
CA GLY A 89 7.48 6.39 8.24
C GLY A 89 7.03 7.85 8.15
N ASN A 90 5.92 8.16 8.82
CA ASN A 90 5.45 9.55 8.95
C ASN A 90 6.39 10.38 9.83
N ARG A 91 7.09 9.73 10.76
CA ARG A 91 8.12 10.33 11.60
C ARG A 91 9.45 9.64 11.37
N ARG A 92 10.51 10.41 11.42
CA ARG A 92 11.88 9.93 11.34
C ARG A 92 12.34 9.50 12.72
N LEU A 93 13.09 8.40 12.79
CA LEU A 93 13.59 7.85 14.04
C LEU A 93 15.06 8.25 14.27
N PRO A 94 15.56 8.22 15.53
CA PRO A 94 16.96 8.41 15.82
C PRO A 94 17.87 7.43 15.04
N GLY A 95 19.06 7.90 14.67
CA GLY A 95 20.03 7.08 13.95
C GLY A 95 19.73 6.91 12.45
N TRP A 96 18.94 7.81 11.85
CA TRP A 96 18.48 7.67 10.46
C TRP A 96 19.60 7.97 9.45
N LYS A 97 20.51 8.91 9.74
CA LYS A 97 21.64 9.23 8.86
C LYS A 97 22.60 8.06 8.76
N GLU A 98 22.88 7.45 9.91
CA GLU A 98 23.69 6.26 10.07
C GLU A 98 23.11 5.11 9.24
N SER A 99 21.78 4.95 9.23
CA SER A 99 21.14 3.91 8.42
C SER A 99 21.27 4.10 6.91
N ILE A 100 21.45 5.34 6.42
CA ILE A 100 21.76 5.60 5.01
C ILE A 100 23.18 5.12 4.71
N ASN A 101 24.14 5.44 5.57
CA ASN A 101 25.54 5.03 5.43
C ASN A 101 25.73 3.51 5.56
N GLU A 102 25.04 2.88 6.51
CA GLU A 102 25.00 1.43 6.69
C GLU A 102 24.45 0.75 5.43
N PHE A 103 23.37 1.29 4.86
CA PHE A 103 22.81 0.78 3.61
C PHE A 103 23.77 0.97 2.42
N GLY A 104 24.43 2.13 2.32
CA GLY A 104 25.45 2.39 1.28
C GLY A 104 26.61 1.39 1.35
N THR A 105 27.18 1.21 2.55
CA THR A 105 28.27 0.25 2.78
C THR A 105 27.84 -1.18 2.42
N ALA A 106 26.64 -1.58 2.84
CA ALA A 106 26.11 -2.91 2.52
C ALA A 106 25.82 -3.07 1.02
N TRP A 107 25.35 -2.01 0.34
CA TRP A 107 25.13 -2.00 -1.10
C TRP A 107 26.46 -2.17 -1.86
N ASP A 108 27.50 -1.44 -1.48
CA ASP A 108 28.81 -1.52 -2.14
C ASP A 108 29.41 -2.93 -2.03
N ALA A 109 29.23 -3.58 -0.87
CA ALA A 109 29.65 -4.96 -0.66
C ALA A 109 28.96 -5.98 -1.60
N THR A 110 27.83 -5.62 -2.22
CA THR A 110 27.17 -6.47 -3.22
C THR A 110 27.87 -6.46 -4.59
N GLY A 111 28.71 -5.46 -4.86
CA GLY A 111 29.31 -5.22 -6.17
C GLY A 111 28.32 -4.82 -7.27
N LEU A 112 27.06 -4.54 -6.93
CA LEU A 112 26.04 -4.13 -7.91
C LEU A 112 26.16 -2.65 -8.24
N ALA A 113 26.04 -2.32 -9.53
CA ALA A 113 25.91 -0.94 -9.97
C ALA A 113 24.67 -0.28 -9.30
N PRO A 114 24.83 0.94 -8.75
CA PRO A 114 23.72 1.70 -8.18
C PRO A 114 22.61 1.89 -9.21
N THR A 115 21.37 1.64 -8.79
CA THR A 115 20.20 2.06 -9.59
C THR A 115 19.87 3.51 -9.27
N LEU A 116 19.06 4.18 -10.09
CA LEU A 116 18.57 5.53 -9.79
C LEU A 116 17.95 5.62 -8.39
N LYS A 117 17.18 4.61 -7.96
CA LYS A 117 16.57 4.57 -6.62
C LYS A 117 17.60 4.47 -5.51
N VAL A 118 18.69 3.73 -5.72
CA VAL A 118 19.79 3.64 -4.75
C VAL A 118 20.52 4.98 -4.67
N HIS A 119 20.84 5.59 -5.81
CA HIS A 119 21.47 6.90 -5.86
C HIS A 119 20.65 7.96 -5.08
N ILE A 120 19.33 8.00 -5.29
CA ILE A 120 18.44 8.90 -4.54
C ILE A 120 18.52 8.65 -3.04
N VAL A 121 18.51 7.40 -2.60
CA VAL A 121 18.61 7.05 -1.16
C VAL A 121 19.92 7.54 -0.56
N LEU A 122 21.05 7.30 -1.26
CA LEU A 122 22.38 7.59 -0.72
C LEU A 122 22.75 9.07 -0.77
N HIS A 123 22.25 9.82 -1.75
CA HIS A 123 22.71 11.20 -1.98
C HIS A 123 21.65 12.26 -1.72
N HIS A 124 20.37 11.94 -1.85
CA HIS A 124 19.31 12.96 -1.83
C HIS A 124 18.38 12.87 -0.63
N VAL A 125 18.28 11.72 0.05
CA VAL A 125 17.40 11.60 1.22
C VAL A 125 17.86 12.50 2.36
N GLU A 126 19.16 12.51 2.69
CA GLU A 126 19.67 13.40 3.73
C GLU A 126 19.49 14.88 3.35
N GLN A 127 19.79 15.24 2.10
CA GLN A 127 19.61 16.60 1.60
C GLN A 127 18.16 17.04 1.70
N TYR A 128 17.22 16.21 1.25
CA TYR A 128 15.79 16.48 1.35
C TYR A 128 15.36 16.70 2.80
N LEU A 129 15.66 15.75 3.68
CA LEU A 129 15.23 15.79 5.08
C LEU A 129 15.88 16.92 5.90
N SER A 130 17.05 17.39 5.49
CA SER A 130 17.79 18.43 6.22
C SER A 130 17.48 19.85 5.75
N TYR A 131 17.11 20.02 4.47
CA TYR A 131 16.98 21.35 3.86
C TYR A 131 15.61 21.69 3.31
N TYR A 132 14.82 20.69 2.91
CA TYR A 132 13.54 20.91 2.22
C TYR A 132 12.34 20.50 3.06
N GLU A 133 12.52 19.55 3.97
CA GLU A 133 11.47 19.15 4.89
C GLU A 133 11.30 20.19 6.01
N SER A 134 10.12 20.81 6.06
CA SER A 134 9.83 21.91 6.98
C SER A 134 9.52 21.42 8.40
N LEU A 135 9.12 20.15 8.55
CA LEU A 135 8.84 19.53 9.83
C LEU A 135 10.09 18.83 10.39
N PRO A 136 10.60 19.25 11.57
CA PRO A 136 11.87 18.75 12.11
C PRO A 136 11.98 17.22 12.17
N ASP A 137 10.89 16.54 12.51
CA ASP A 137 10.84 15.08 12.71
C ASP A 137 10.07 14.33 11.60
N ALA A 138 9.70 15.00 10.51
CA ALA A 138 9.00 14.33 9.43
C ALA A 138 9.87 13.24 8.79
N GLY A 139 9.24 12.10 8.55
CA GLY A 139 9.78 11.06 7.68
C GLY A 139 9.19 11.19 6.27
N LEU A 140 9.76 10.43 5.33
CA LEU A 140 9.38 10.45 3.92
C LEU A 140 7.98 9.88 3.65
N GLY A 141 7.33 9.29 4.65
CA GLY A 141 5.95 8.82 4.55
C GLY A 141 4.94 9.93 4.29
N ILE A 142 5.21 11.15 4.77
CA ILE A 142 4.32 12.31 4.58
C ILE A 142 4.26 12.74 3.12
N SER A 143 5.41 12.73 2.43
CA SER A 143 5.54 13.07 1.01
C SER A 143 5.35 11.85 0.09
N SER A 144 4.74 10.78 0.60
CA SER A 144 4.60 9.53 -0.14
C SER A 144 3.35 9.51 -1.01
N GLU A 145 3.48 9.00 -2.24
CA GLU A 145 2.36 8.77 -3.18
C GLU A 145 1.42 7.64 -2.74
N GLN A 146 1.75 6.91 -1.66
CA GLN A 146 0.97 5.75 -1.20
C GLN A 146 -0.48 6.11 -0.81
N SER A 147 -0.72 7.32 -0.30
CA SER A 147 -2.08 7.79 -0.01
C SER A 147 -2.92 7.94 -1.29
N GLY A 148 -2.31 8.43 -2.37
CA GLY A 148 -2.92 8.51 -3.69
C GLY A 148 -3.20 7.13 -4.28
N GLU A 149 -2.25 6.20 -4.22
CA GLU A 149 -2.45 4.82 -4.67
C GLU A 149 -3.62 4.13 -3.92
N ALA A 150 -3.72 4.33 -2.61
CA ALA A 150 -4.83 3.79 -1.81
C ALA A 150 -6.18 4.41 -2.21
N LEU A 151 -6.21 5.71 -2.48
CA LEU A 151 -7.39 6.41 -2.97
C LEU A 151 -7.85 5.84 -4.31
N HIS A 152 -6.93 5.67 -5.26
CA HIS A 152 -7.22 5.08 -6.56
C HIS A 152 -7.77 3.66 -6.44
N ALA A 153 -7.16 2.82 -5.60
CA ALA A 153 -7.63 1.45 -5.39
C ALA A 153 -9.06 1.41 -4.81
N ARG A 154 -9.37 2.30 -3.85
CA ARG A 154 -10.71 2.38 -3.27
C ARG A 154 -11.74 2.88 -4.29
N LEU A 155 -11.42 3.94 -5.03
CA LEU A 155 -12.30 4.47 -6.07
C LEU A 155 -12.57 3.43 -7.17
N GLN A 156 -11.53 2.73 -7.64
CA GLN A 156 -11.64 1.66 -8.62
C GLN A 156 -12.60 0.56 -8.14
N ARG A 157 -12.51 0.17 -6.87
CA ARG A 157 -13.42 -0.82 -6.28
C ARG A 157 -14.88 -0.33 -6.26
N VAL A 158 -15.12 0.93 -5.90
CA VAL A 158 -16.47 1.51 -5.91
C VAL A 158 -17.02 1.53 -7.33
N TRP A 159 -16.22 1.98 -8.31
CA TRP A 159 -16.57 1.96 -9.72
C TRP A 159 -16.94 0.56 -10.19
N ASP A 160 -16.04 -0.43 -9.99
CA ASP A 160 -16.21 -1.80 -10.47
C ASP A 160 -17.43 -2.51 -9.88
N LEU A 161 -17.79 -2.21 -8.63
CA LEU A 161 -18.89 -2.88 -7.94
C LEU A 161 -20.27 -2.25 -8.18
N ARG A 162 -20.33 -0.98 -8.59
CA ARG A 162 -21.59 -0.20 -8.53
C ARG A 162 -21.93 0.60 -9.78
N PHE A 163 -20.92 1.10 -10.48
CA PHE A 163 -21.13 2.13 -11.50
C PHE A 163 -20.57 1.74 -12.87
N LYS A 164 -19.75 0.69 -12.94
CA LYS A 164 -19.08 0.26 -14.15
C LYS A 164 -20.06 -0.02 -15.29
N VAL A 165 -19.90 0.74 -16.35
CA VAL A 165 -20.58 0.57 -17.65
C VAL A 165 -19.59 0.76 -18.79
N ASP A 166 -19.91 0.24 -19.98
CA ASP A 166 -19.08 0.45 -21.17
C ASP A 166 -18.94 1.97 -21.46
N PRO A 167 -17.73 2.50 -21.70
CA PRO A 167 -17.51 3.91 -22.05
C PRO A 167 -18.31 4.41 -23.27
N LYS A 168 -18.73 3.52 -24.18
CA LYS A 168 -19.56 3.83 -25.34
C LYS A 168 -21.06 3.88 -25.00
N ASN A 169 -21.45 3.45 -23.81
CA ASN A 169 -22.84 3.50 -23.37
C ASN A 169 -23.25 4.95 -23.10
N LYS A 170 -24.45 5.34 -23.55
CA LYS A 170 -24.99 6.70 -23.39
C LYS A 170 -25.10 7.14 -21.93
N ILE A 171 -25.26 6.19 -20.99
CA ILE A 171 -25.34 6.49 -19.55
C ILE A 171 -23.98 6.60 -18.85
N PHE A 172 -22.87 6.37 -19.57
CA PHE A 172 -21.53 6.43 -18.97
C PHE A 172 -21.22 7.77 -18.29
N PRO A 173 -21.52 8.95 -18.90
CA PRO A 173 -21.26 10.23 -18.26
C PRO A 173 -22.00 10.37 -16.92
N ASP A 174 -23.27 9.97 -16.87
CA ASP A 174 -24.09 10.04 -15.66
C ASP A 174 -23.56 9.09 -14.58
N ARG A 175 -23.24 7.84 -14.95
CA ARG A 175 -22.66 6.85 -14.03
C ARG A 175 -21.31 7.27 -13.47
N LEU A 176 -20.47 7.92 -14.28
CA LEU A 176 -19.20 8.45 -13.82
C LEU A 176 -19.42 9.60 -12.83
N MET A 177 -20.32 10.53 -13.15
CA MET A 177 -20.67 11.62 -12.24
C MET A 177 -21.23 11.09 -10.91
N ASP A 178 -22.18 10.15 -10.96
CA ASP A 178 -22.76 9.51 -9.78
C ASP A 178 -21.69 8.81 -8.93
N CYS A 179 -20.74 8.12 -9.56
CA CYS A 179 -19.62 7.50 -8.85
C CYS A 179 -18.78 8.55 -8.13
N MET A 180 -18.46 9.68 -8.78
CA MET A 180 -17.65 10.75 -8.19
C MET A 180 -18.38 11.47 -7.05
N VAL A 181 -19.65 11.82 -7.24
CA VAL A 181 -20.48 12.44 -6.21
C VAL A 181 -20.63 11.50 -5.02
N SER A 182 -21.00 10.24 -5.29
CA SER A 182 -21.12 9.23 -4.25
C SER A 182 -19.81 9.11 -3.49
N TYR A 183 -18.69 8.90 -4.18
CA TYR A 183 -17.39 8.63 -3.56
C TYR A 183 -16.96 9.75 -2.61
N ASN A 184 -17.14 11.02 -3.02
CA ASN A 184 -16.76 12.18 -2.22
C ASN A 184 -17.74 12.47 -1.07
N TRP A 185 -19.02 12.10 -1.20
CA TRP A 185 -20.05 12.42 -0.20
C TRP A 185 -20.25 11.32 0.85
N ASN A 186 -19.98 10.06 0.53
CA ASN A 186 -20.05 8.95 1.48
C ASN A 186 -18.68 8.69 2.12
N LEU A 187 -18.54 8.99 3.41
CA LEU A 187 -17.29 8.76 4.16
C LEU A 187 -17.10 7.31 4.66
N LYS A 188 -18.12 6.44 4.51
CA LYS A 188 -18.14 5.08 5.08
C LYS A 188 -18.12 3.96 4.03
N TRP A 189 -17.22 4.05 3.06
CA TRP A 189 -17.11 3.03 1.99
C TRP A 189 -16.63 1.65 2.46
N ASP A 190 -15.94 1.58 3.60
CA ASP A 190 -15.40 0.32 4.11
C ASP A 190 -16.49 -0.59 4.73
N GLU A 191 -17.71 -0.06 4.95
CA GLU A 191 -18.87 -0.76 5.53
C GLU A 191 -19.99 -1.05 4.50
N ALA A 192 -19.86 -0.58 3.25
CA ALA A 192 -20.92 -0.70 2.24
C ALA A 192 -20.99 -2.12 1.65
N GLU A 193 -21.89 -2.96 2.17
CA GLU A 193 -22.20 -4.29 1.63
C GLU A 193 -22.77 -4.21 0.22
N ARG A 194 -22.50 -5.21 -0.64
CA ARG A 194 -23.14 -5.32 -1.95
C ARG A 194 -24.66 -5.34 -1.76
N MET A 195 -25.34 -4.21 -2.02
CA MET A 195 -26.77 -4.19 -2.29
C MET A 195 -27.02 -5.32 -3.29
N GLY A 196 -27.65 -6.38 -2.82
CA GLY A 196 -28.09 -7.48 -3.66
C GLY A 196 -29.02 -6.94 -4.72
N GLU A 197 -29.08 -7.63 -5.85
CA GLU A 197 -30.16 -7.48 -6.81
C GLU A 197 -31.46 -7.76 -6.05
N VAL A 198 -32.10 -6.71 -5.54
CA VAL A 198 -33.50 -6.78 -5.12
C VAL A 198 -34.27 -6.78 -6.42
N GLY A 199 -34.79 -7.96 -6.73
CA GLY A 199 -35.60 -8.19 -7.91
C GLY A 199 -36.79 -7.24 -7.97
N ASP A 200 -37.26 -7.05 -9.21
CA ASP A 200 -38.51 -6.40 -9.54
C ASP A 200 -39.63 -6.87 -8.59
N ASP A 201 -40.08 -5.98 -7.72
CA ASP A 201 -41.40 -6.09 -7.11
C ASP A 201 -42.09 -4.73 -7.23
N ASP A 202 -42.74 -4.58 -8.39
CA ASP A 202 -43.76 -3.58 -8.67
C ASP A 202 -44.95 -3.81 -7.73
N SER A 203 -44.95 -3.21 -6.53
CA SER A 203 -46.21 -2.87 -5.84
C SER A 203 -46.01 -2.01 -4.59
N GLN A 204 -46.25 -0.70 -4.74
CA GLN A 204 -46.99 0.16 -3.78
C GLN A 204 -46.94 1.60 -4.32
N ILE A 205 -47.79 1.91 -5.30
CA ILE A 205 -49.10 2.55 -5.12
C ILE A 205 -48.98 3.96 -4.53
N CYS A 206 -49.14 4.91 -5.45
CA CYS A 206 -49.71 6.25 -5.27
C CYS A 206 -50.65 6.40 -4.08
N SER A 207 -50.35 7.39 -3.24
CA SER A 207 -51.37 8.25 -2.65
C SER A 207 -50.77 9.64 -2.47
N LEU A 208 -51.04 10.48 -3.46
CA LEU A 208 -51.00 11.94 -3.35
C LEU A 208 -52.13 12.35 -2.40
N GLU A 209 -51.78 12.86 -1.22
CA GLU A 209 -52.67 13.74 -0.47
C GLU A 209 -52.06 15.13 -0.48
N SER A 210 -52.69 15.97 -1.29
CA SER A 210 -52.62 17.41 -1.23
C SER A 210 -53.28 17.87 0.07
N ASP A 211 -52.60 18.66 0.87
CA ASP A 211 -53.27 19.67 1.69
C ASP A 211 -52.38 20.90 1.86
N SER A 212 -53.09 22.02 1.84
CA SER A 212 -52.65 23.39 1.67
C SER A 212 -52.29 24.09 2.99
N GLU A 213 -51.49 25.15 2.84
CA GLU A 213 -51.46 26.38 3.64
C GLU A 213 -50.56 26.51 4.90
N THR A 214 -49.64 27.48 4.74
CA THR A 214 -49.22 28.55 5.67
C THR A 214 -48.05 28.39 6.66
N ASP A 215 -47.12 29.34 6.50
CA ASP A 215 -46.29 30.06 7.46
C ASP A 215 -45.20 29.35 8.29
N GLY A 216 -43.95 29.76 8.01
CA GLY A 216 -43.20 30.56 8.99
C GLY A 216 -42.31 29.84 10.03
N VAL A 217 -41.00 29.95 9.79
CA VAL A 217 -39.95 30.21 10.80
C VAL A 217 -39.43 29.03 11.67
N GLU A 218 -38.09 28.96 11.69
CA GLU A 218 -37.18 28.40 12.71
C GLU A 218 -36.73 26.93 12.69
N LYS A 219 -35.45 26.80 12.27
CA LYS A 219 -34.40 25.90 12.78
C LYS A 219 -34.65 25.34 14.18
N LEU A 220 -34.55 24.01 14.34
CA LEU A 220 -33.61 23.35 15.27
C LEU A 220 -33.68 21.82 15.08
N VAL A 221 -32.70 21.21 14.39
CA VAL A 221 -32.49 19.75 14.48
C VAL A 221 -31.45 19.52 15.57
N ARG A 222 -31.93 19.17 16.76
CA ARG A 222 -31.12 18.69 17.89
C ARG A 222 -30.62 17.29 17.55
N VAL A 223 -29.30 17.12 17.43
CA VAL A 223 -28.65 15.80 17.38
C VAL A 223 -28.46 15.33 18.82
N GLU A 224 -29.25 14.35 19.26
CA GLU A 224 -29.02 13.65 20.53
C GLU A 224 -27.87 12.65 20.39
N LEU A 225 -26.75 12.96 21.05
CA LEU A 225 -25.67 12.03 21.35
C LEU A 225 -26.11 11.11 22.51
N ARG A 226 -26.38 9.83 22.22
CA ARG A 226 -26.45 8.80 23.28
C ARG A 226 -25.04 8.34 23.65
N ALA A 227 -24.60 8.72 24.84
CA ALA A 227 -23.44 8.14 25.52
C ALA A 227 -23.81 6.76 26.09
N HIS A 228 -23.02 5.74 25.79
CA HIS A 228 -23.07 4.44 26.44
C HIS A 228 -22.36 4.49 27.79
N HIS A 229 -23.06 4.11 28.87
CA HIS A 229 -22.46 3.76 30.15
C HIS A 229 -21.95 2.32 30.12
N HIS A 230 -20.66 2.13 30.39
CA HIS A 230 -20.17 1.35 31.52
C HIS A 230 -18.74 1.78 31.88
#